data_AF-A0A497XD74-F1
#
_entry.id   AF-A0A497XD74-F1
#
_cell.length_a   1.000
_cell.length_b   1.000
_cell.length_c   1.000
_cell.angle_alpha   90.00
_cell.angle_beta   90.00
_cell.angle_gamma   90.00
#
_symmetry.space_group_name_H-M   'P 1'
#
loop_
_entity.id
_entity.type
_entity.pdbx_description
1 polymer ?
#
loop_
_entity_poly.entity_id
_entity_poly.type
_entity_poly.pdbx_seq_one_letter_code
_entity_poly.pdbx_strand_id
1 'polypeptide(L)'
;MKIAAAILLALAVFSPGANADCVKDQYGKVVCGNGQCETDSYRKVYCAKVGGGAVKDKYGSVKCGVGNCARDSYLEVWCSTEPGGGAAVDLYGKVKCLGGCTEGSADLCEEGK
;
A
#
# COMPACT_ATOMS: atom_id res chain seq x y z
N MET A 1 -34.90 20.15 42.30
CA MET A 1 -34.35 18.89 41.73
C MET A 1 -35.20 18.51 40.53
N LYS A 2 -34.68 18.16 39.34
CA LYS A 2 -33.31 18.14 38.80
C LYS A 2 -33.35 18.60 37.33
N ILE A 3 -32.20 18.96 36.79
CA ILE A 3 -32.03 19.66 35.50
C ILE A 3 -32.36 18.74 34.32
N ALA A 4 -33.18 19.21 33.37
CA ALA A 4 -33.37 18.58 32.07
C ALA A 4 -32.23 18.99 31.13
N ALA A 5 -31.14 18.23 31.12
CA ALA A 5 -30.02 18.45 30.21
C ALA A 5 -30.32 17.80 28.84
N ALA A 6 -30.64 18.61 27.83
CA ALA A 6 -30.76 18.15 26.46
C ALA A 6 -29.36 17.84 25.90
N ILE A 7 -29.04 16.55 25.74
CA ILE A 7 -27.75 16.10 25.20
C ILE A 7 -27.81 16.19 23.68
N LEU A 8 -27.21 17.25 23.12
CA LEU A 8 -26.91 17.35 21.70
C LEU A 8 -25.81 16.35 21.34
N LEU A 9 -26.17 15.23 20.70
CA LEU A 9 -25.20 14.33 20.10
C LEU A 9 -24.53 15.01 18.89
N ALA A 10 -23.28 15.45 19.06
CA ALA A 10 -22.44 15.85 17.96
C ALA A 10 -21.95 14.60 17.18
N LEU A 11 -22.53 14.37 16.00
CA LEU A 11 -22.07 13.33 15.07
C LEU A 11 -20.73 13.75 14.46
N ALA A 12 -19.62 13.31 15.07
CA ALA A 12 -18.29 13.44 14.49
C ALA A 12 -18.18 12.52 13.27
N VAL A 13 -18.31 13.09 12.07
CA VAL A 13 -18.14 12.38 10.80
C VAL A 13 -16.64 12.10 10.60
N PHE A 14 -16.20 10.92 11.07
CA PHE A 14 -14.89 10.39 10.72
C PHE A 14 -14.91 9.91 9.28
N SER A 15 -14.50 10.78 8.35
CA SER A 15 -14.14 10.37 7.00
C SER A 15 -12.92 9.44 7.07
N PRO A 16 -12.98 8.18 6.62
CA PRO A 16 -11.79 7.37 6.48
C PRO A 16 -10.94 8.00 5.37
N GLY A 17 -9.81 8.59 5.75
CA GLY A 17 -8.85 9.12 4.78
C GLY A 17 -8.37 7.98 3.90
N ALA A 18 -8.55 8.13 2.58
CA ALA A 18 -7.77 7.35 1.63
C ALA A 18 -6.31 7.74 1.85
N ASN A 19 -5.54 6.87 2.51
CA ASN A 19 -4.15 7.12 2.83
C ASN A 19 -3.33 7.02 1.53
N ALA A 20 -3.25 8.13 0.81
CA ALA A 20 -2.26 8.34 -0.23
C ALA A 20 -0.88 8.16 0.40
N ASP A 21 -0.12 7.19 -0.07
CA ASP A 21 1.27 7.04 0.36
C ASP A 21 2.14 8.06 -0.37
N CYS A 22 3.12 8.61 0.35
CA CYS A 22 3.91 9.73 -0.09
C CYS A 22 5.38 9.49 0.24
N VAL A 23 6.20 9.38 -0.80
CA VAL A 23 7.65 9.17 -0.69
C VAL A 23 8.40 10.40 -1.21
N LYS A 24 9.66 10.56 -0.81
CA LYS A 24 10.53 11.61 -1.37
C LYS A 24 11.30 11.07 -2.57
N ASP A 25 11.30 11.81 -3.66
CA ASP A 25 12.14 11.52 -4.83
C ASP A 25 13.63 11.85 -4.58
N GLN A 26 14.46 11.61 -5.58
CA GLN A 26 15.89 11.94 -5.56
C GLN A 26 16.23 13.43 -5.36
N TYR A 27 15.29 14.33 -5.61
CA TYR A 27 15.44 15.78 -5.44
C TYR A 27 14.87 16.26 -4.09
N GLY A 28 14.31 15.34 -3.28
CA GLY A 28 13.68 15.64 -2.00
C GLY A 28 12.23 16.16 -2.12
N LYS A 29 11.67 16.20 -3.34
CA LYS A 29 10.26 16.54 -3.56
C LYS A 29 9.40 15.39 -3.04
N VAL A 30 8.31 15.72 -2.34
CA VAL A 30 7.29 14.74 -1.96
C VAL A 30 6.45 14.39 -3.18
N VAL A 31 6.34 13.09 -3.46
CA VAL A 31 5.61 12.49 -4.57
C VAL A 31 4.61 11.50 -3.96
N CYS A 32 3.34 11.59 -4.35
CA CYS A 32 2.26 10.80 -3.75
C CYS A 32 1.50 9.98 -4.79
N GLY A 33 0.92 8.86 -4.36
CA GLY A 33 0.12 7.96 -5.18
C GLY A 33 -1.27 7.68 -4.60
N ASN A 34 -2.09 6.98 -5.38
CA ASN A 34 -3.44 6.55 -4.96
C ASN A 34 -3.41 5.32 -4.04
N GLY A 35 -2.36 4.50 -4.13
CA GLY A 35 -2.02 3.41 -3.22
C GLY A 35 -0.61 3.59 -2.65
N GLN A 36 -0.01 2.49 -2.16
CA GLN A 36 1.35 2.51 -1.64
C GLN A 36 2.38 2.89 -2.72
N CYS A 37 3.45 3.60 -2.34
CA CYS A 37 4.53 4.01 -3.24
C CYS A 37 5.88 3.42 -2.81
N GLU A 38 6.76 3.18 -3.77
CA GLU A 38 8.14 2.74 -3.55
C GLU A 38 9.04 3.38 -4.62
N THR A 39 10.33 3.54 -4.29
CA THR A 39 11.33 4.07 -5.21
C THR A 39 12.11 2.94 -5.87
N ASP A 40 12.32 2.92 -7.18
CA ASP A 40 13.14 1.91 -7.84
C ASP A 40 14.66 2.11 -7.60
N SER A 41 15.50 1.26 -8.18
CA SER A 41 16.97 1.40 -8.14
C SER A 41 17.50 2.61 -8.92
N TYR A 42 16.75 3.11 -9.92
CA TYR A 42 17.05 4.30 -10.71
C TYR A 42 16.51 5.61 -10.07
N ARG A 43 15.97 5.52 -8.86
CA ARG A 43 15.38 6.61 -8.07
C ARG A 43 14.05 7.19 -8.59
N LYS A 44 13.37 6.50 -9.51
CA LYS A 44 12.00 6.80 -9.93
C LYS A 44 11.00 6.32 -8.89
N VAL A 45 9.91 7.07 -8.69
CA VAL A 45 8.84 6.70 -7.76
C VAL A 45 7.72 6.01 -8.53
N TYR A 46 7.32 4.83 -8.07
CA TYR A 46 6.20 4.07 -8.60
C TYR A 46 5.21 3.76 -7.50
N CYS A 47 3.93 3.91 -7.80
CA CYS A 47 2.84 3.73 -6.86
C CYS A 47 1.83 2.73 -7.40
N ALA A 48 1.21 1.96 -6.50
CA ALA A 48 0.07 1.14 -6.84
C ALA A 48 -1.22 1.97 -6.94
N LYS A 49 -2.28 1.35 -7.46
CA LYS A 49 -3.66 1.89 -7.43
C LYS A 49 -4.24 1.83 -6.02
N VAL A 50 -5.40 2.45 -5.80
CA VAL A 50 -6.12 2.46 -4.50
C VAL A 50 -6.24 1.04 -3.94
N GLY A 51 -5.75 0.85 -2.71
CA GLY A 51 -5.74 -0.44 -2.01
C GLY A 51 -4.56 -1.37 -2.35
N GLY A 52 -3.76 -1.04 -3.36
CA GLY A 52 -2.59 -1.81 -3.77
C GLY A 52 -1.32 -1.47 -2.99
N GLY A 53 -0.43 -2.46 -2.88
CA GLY A 53 0.93 -2.32 -2.39
C GLY A 53 1.94 -2.16 -3.52
N ALA A 54 3.07 -1.52 -3.21
CA ALA A 54 4.21 -1.37 -4.10
C ALA A 54 5.49 -1.81 -3.37
N VAL A 55 6.24 -2.76 -3.95
CA VAL A 55 7.44 -3.34 -3.34
C VAL A 55 8.50 -3.58 -4.43
N LYS A 56 9.74 -3.17 -4.18
CA LYS A 56 10.89 -3.49 -5.07
C LYS A 56 11.08 -5.00 -5.22
N ASP A 57 11.50 -5.48 -6.37
CA ASP A 57 12.01 -6.85 -6.55
C ASP A 57 13.52 -6.96 -6.24
N LYS A 58 14.07 -8.16 -6.41
CA LYS A 58 15.50 -8.47 -6.26
C LYS A 58 16.42 -7.78 -7.27
N TYR A 59 15.88 -7.21 -8.35
CA TYR A 59 16.62 -6.45 -9.37
C TYR A 59 16.51 -4.93 -9.18
N GLY A 60 15.72 -4.49 -8.21
CA GLY A 60 15.48 -3.07 -7.91
C GLY A 60 14.33 -2.43 -8.69
N SER A 61 13.58 -3.20 -9.50
CA SER A 61 12.37 -2.70 -10.17
C SER A 61 11.20 -2.71 -9.19
N VAL A 62 10.30 -1.71 -9.23
CA VAL A 62 9.08 -1.76 -8.41
C VAL A 62 8.04 -2.69 -9.04
N LYS A 63 7.42 -3.52 -8.19
CA LYS A 63 6.29 -4.39 -8.53
C LYS A 63 5.11 -3.97 -7.67
N CYS A 64 3.93 -3.90 -8.29
CA CYS A 64 2.69 -3.51 -7.63
C CYS A 64 1.65 -4.63 -7.70
N GLY A 65 0.69 -4.59 -6.79
CA GLY A 65 -0.43 -5.51 -6.71
C GLY A 65 -1.77 -4.78 -6.57
N VAL A 66 -2.87 -5.54 -6.64
CA VAL A 66 -4.21 -5.01 -6.34
C VAL A 66 -4.42 -4.84 -4.84
N GLY A 67 -3.87 -5.74 -4.02
CA GLY A 67 -3.69 -5.60 -2.58
C GLY A 67 -2.24 -5.34 -2.19
N ASN A 68 -1.95 -5.36 -0.88
CA ASN A 68 -0.59 -5.18 -0.35
C ASN A 68 0.34 -6.32 -0.82
N CYS A 69 1.64 -6.03 -0.87
CA CYS A 69 2.68 -6.96 -1.33
C CYS A 69 3.75 -7.21 -0.28
N ALA A 70 4.39 -8.39 -0.33
CA ALA A 70 5.55 -8.76 0.46
C ALA A 70 6.54 -9.55 -0.40
N ARG A 71 7.78 -9.73 0.10
CA ARG A 71 8.77 -10.62 -0.52
C ARG A 71 8.81 -11.96 0.21
N ASP A 72 9.00 -13.05 -0.52
CA ASP A 72 9.36 -14.34 0.09
C ASP A 72 10.88 -14.43 0.36
N SER A 73 11.32 -15.59 0.87
CA SER A 73 12.73 -15.90 1.09
C SER A 73 13.60 -15.99 -0.18
N TYR A 74 13.00 -16.09 -1.36
CA TYR A 74 13.67 -16.02 -2.66
C TYR A 74 13.66 -14.59 -3.26
N LEU A 75 13.17 -13.62 -2.48
CA LEU A 75 12.99 -12.22 -2.83
C LEU A 75 12.02 -12.00 -4.00
N GLU A 76 11.09 -12.94 -4.21
CA GLU A 76 10.00 -12.82 -5.19
C GLU A 76 8.84 -12.05 -4.58
N VAL A 77 8.22 -11.16 -5.37
CA VAL A 77 7.18 -10.25 -4.87
C VAL A 77 5.81 -10.90 -5.06
N TRP A 78 5.13 -11.13 -3.95
CA TRP A 78 3.79 -11.69 -3.90
C TRP A 78 2.82 -10.69 -3.30
N CYS A 79 1.68 -10.50 -3.95
CA CYS A 79 0.66 -9.53 -3.58
C CYS A 79 -0.69 -10.21 -3.31
N SER A 80 -1.48 -9.62 -2.42
CA SER A 80 -2.88 -10.01 -2.23
C SER A 80 -3.70 -9.75 -3.50
N THR A 81 -4.61 -10.69 -3.79
CA THR A 81 -5.63 -10.58 -4.85
C THR A 81 -6.82 -9.72 -4.45
N GLU A 82 -6.94 -9.31 -3.19
CA GLU A 82 -8.00 -8.43 -2.69
C GLU A 82 -7.51 -6.98 -2.52
N PRO A 83 -8.21 -5.97 -3.06
CA PRO A 83 -7.90 -4.57 -2.81
C PRO A 83 -7.89 -4.22 -1.32
N GLY A 84 -6.80 -3.64 -0.83
CA GLY A 84 -6.56 -3.39 0.60
C GLY A 84 -6.18 -4.63 1.42
N GLY A 85 -6.20 -5.83 0.81
CA GLY A 85 -5.84 -7.08 1.46
C GLY A 85 -4.36 -7.12 1.87
N GLY A 86 -4.07 -7.73 3.01
CA GLY A 86 -2.70 -7.82 3.54
C GLY A 86 -1.87 -8.92 2.86
N ALA A 87 -0.56 -8.71 2.81
CA ALA A 87 0.44 -9.75 2.52
C ALA A 87 1.54 -9.72 3.59
N ALA A 88 1.90 -10.89 4.13
CA ALA A 88 2.88 -11.03 5.20
C ALA A 88 3.70 -12.32 5.03
N VAL A 89 4.93 -12.33 5.53
CA VAL A 89 5.84 -13.48 5.43
C VAL A 89 5.69 -14.37 6.66
N ASP A 90 5.56 -15.69 6.46
CA ASP A 90 5.53 -16.67 7.54
C ASP A 90 6.94 -17.06 8.05
N LEU A 91 6.98 -17.88 9.10
CA LEU A 91 8.19 -18.37 9.75
C LEU A 91 9.12 -19.18 8.82
N TYR A 92 8.61 -19.66 7.68
CA TYR A 92 9.36 -20.41 6.67
C TYR A 92 9.80 -19.52 5.48
N GLY A 93 9.51 -18.22 5.54
CA GLY A 93 9.82 -17.29 4.46
C GLY A 93 8.77 -17.28 3.34
N LYS A 94 7.62 -17.95 3.48
CA LYS A 94 6.57 -17.95 2.45
C LYS A 94 5.60 -16.79 2.68
N VAL A 95 5.29 -16.02 1.63
CA VAL A 95 4.22 -15.02 1.70
C VAL A 95 2.84 -15.70 1.86
N LYS A 96 2.03 -15.13 2.75
CA LYS A 96 0.60 -15.38 2.93
C LYS A 96 -0.14 -14.10 2.61
N CYS A 97 -1.22 -14.20 1.83
CA CYS A 97 -2.01 -13.06 1.41
C CYS A 97 -3.49 -13.28 1.72
N LEU A 98 -4.20 -12.22 2.08
CA LEU A 98 -5.67 -12.21 2.06
C LEU A 98 -6.15 -12.46 0.61
N GLY A 99 -7.25 -13.19 0.43
CA GLY A 99 -7.77 -13.58 -0.90
C GLY A 99 -6.94 -14.57 -1.72
N GLY A 100 -5.72 -14.89 -1.27
CA GLY A 100 -4.72 -15.62 -2.06
C GLY A 100 -3.64 -14.70 -2.63
N CYS A 101 -2.53 -15.29 -3.06
CA CYS A 101 -1.37 -14.56 -3.57
C CYS A 101 -1.29 -14.63 -5.10
N THR A 102 -0.92 -13.52 -5.72
CA THR A 102 -0.49 -13.42 -7.13
C THR A 102 0.90 -12.79 -7.20
N GLU A 103 1.63 -13.01 -8.28
CA GLU A 103 2.92 -12.33 -8.51
C GLU A 103 2.69 -10.82 -8.71
N GLY A 104 3.56 -9.99 -8.14
CA GLY A 104 3.53 -8.53 -8.34
C GLY A 104 4.04 -8.15 -9.74
N SER A 105 3.34 -7.24 -10.42
CA SER A 105 3.71 -6.80 -11.78
C SER A 105 4.07 -5.30 -11.81
N ALA A 106 4.97 -4.93 -12.73
CA ALA A 106 5.24 -3.53 -13.04
C ALA A 106 4.07 -2.87 -13.79
N ASP A 107 3.26 -3.64 -14.52
CA ASP A 107 2.10 -3.14 -15.29
C ASP A 107 0.94 -2.68 -14.38
N LEU A 108 0.99 -3.04 -13.09
CA LEU A 108 0.06 -2.59 -12.06
C LEU A 108 0.54 -1.31 -11.35
N CYS A 109 1.73 -0.82 -11.68
CA CYS A 109 2.29 0.42 -11.14
C CYS A 109 1.98 1.63 -12.03
N GLU A 110 1.88 2.80 -11.40
CA GLU A 110 1.80 4.12 -12.03
C GLU A 110 3.01 4.95 -11.56
N GLU A 111 3.64 5.74 -12.45
CA GLU A 111 4.73 6.65 -12.06
C GLU A 111 4.15 7.80 -11.21
N GLY A 112 4.73 8.01 -10.02
CA GLY A 112 4.28 9.02 -9.06
C GLY A 112 4.48 10.46 -9.57
N LYS A 113 3.65 11.40 -9.12
CA LYS A 113 3.60 12.78 -9.61
C LYS A 113 3.74 13.84 -8.52
#